data_AF-A0A2X1Z4T9-F1
#
_entry.id   AF-A0A2X1Z4T9-F1
#
_cell.length_a   1.000
_cell.length_b   1.000
_cell.length_c   1.000
_cell.angle_alpha   90.00
_cell.angle_beta   90.00
_cell.angle_gamma   90.00
#
_symmetry.space_group_name_H-M   'P 1'
#
loop_
_entity.id
_entity.type
_entity.pdbx_description
1 polymer ?
#
loop_
_entity_poly.entity_id
_entity_poly.type
_entity_poly.pdbx_seq_one_letter_code
_entity_poly.pdbx_strand_id
1 'polypeptide(L)'
;MDIEAWDKETAKINGADEHVTGTWVFTKDEEPQPKEYKVTHEFKSGTAGKDLPDEVKALLPKDQTGKVDGNTVVPTEPEQKEVTTSEGTWTFKGYDRSNATIDGADEHFVGKWEFTPKEDPKPETGSVYVKYVTEDGKELEPESGVLVNAEVGTKYTTEEKTFDGYEFVRMDEKSDPANGEVKKDDQHVIYVYKPVEQKQYKVDYEFQPSKQKEHQVNYHKA
;
A
#
# COMPACT_ATOMS: atom_id res chain seq x y z
N MET A 1 -64.77 -19.91 24.67
CA MET A 1 -66.00 -20.44 24.03
C MET A 1 -66.99 -20.50 25.17
N ASP A 2 -67.73 -19.43 25.35
CA ASP A 2 -68.45 -19.20 26.60
C ASP A 2 -69.92 -19.02 26.25
N ILE A 3 -70.73 -19.95 26.75
CA ILE A 3 -72.17 -20.00 26.53
C ILE A 3 -72.81 -19.29 27.72
N GLU A 4 -73.17 -18.02 27.55
CA GLU A 4 -74.03 -17.32 28.50
C GLU A 4 -75.50 -17.56 28.14
N ALA A 5 -76.09 -18.54 28.84
CA ALA A 5 -77.51 -18.86 28.94
C ALA A 5 -78.20 -19.48 27.71
N TRP A 6 -78.84 -20.62 27.98
CA TRP A 6 -79.58 -21.44 27.04
C TRP A 6 -81.05 -21.53 27.46
N ASP A 7 -82.00 -21.42 26.53
CA ASP A 7 -83.44 -21.44 26.87
C ASP A 7 -84.11 -22.83 26.71
N LYS A 8 -83.34 -23.93 26.46
CA LYS A 8 -83.71 -25.35 26.76
C LYS A 8 -82.74 -26.44 26.24
N GLU A 9 -82.20 -27.24 27.18
CA GLU A 9 -81.60 -28.61 27.14
C GLU A 9 -81.75 -29.49 25.86
N THR A 10 -82.98 -29.63 25.38
CA THR A 10 -83.39 -30.53 24.28
C THR A 10 -84.84 -30.21 23.88
N ALA A 11 -85.17 -30.27 22.59
CA ALA A 11 -86.56 -30.31 22.11
C ALA A 11 -86.90 -31.73 21.62
N LYS A 12 -87.99 -32.33 22.14
CA LYS A 12 -88.57 -33.57 21.59
C LYS A 12 -89.64 -33.20 20.57
N ILE A 13 -89.34 -33.38 19.30
CA ILE A 13 -90.25 -33.05 18.20
C ILE A 13 -91.23 -34.22 18.00
N ASN A 14 -92.50 -34.02 18.38
CA ASN A 14 -93.57 -35.00 18.21
C ASN A 14 -94.43 -34.69 16.97
N GLY A 15 -93.79 -34.69 15.79
CA GLY A 15 -94.50 -34.78 14.50
C GLY A 15 -95.24 -33.53 14.00
N ALA A 16 -94.80 -32.32 14.36
CA ALA A 16 -95.22 -31.07 13.70
C ALA A 16 -94.01 -30.15 13.49
N ASP A 17 -94.02 -29.37 12.40
CA ASP A 17 -92.98 -28.39 12.11
C ASP A 17 -92.99 -27.28 13.16
N GLU A 18 -91.90 -27.15 13.92
CA GLU A 18 -91.69 -26.03 14.86
C GLU A 18 -90.79 -24.97 14.24
N HIS A 19 -91.23 -23.72 14.29
CA HIS A 19 -90.49 -22.57 13.77
C HIS A 19 -89.62 -21.96 14.87
N VAL A 20 -88.31 -22.21 14.82
CA VAL A 20 -87.35 -21.66 15.79
C VAL A 20 -86.69 -20.42 15.20
N THR A 21 -86.95 -19.25 15.78
CA THR A 21 -86.25 -18.00 15.44
C THR A 21 -85.26 -17.65 16.54
N GLY A 22 -83.98 -17.68 16.21
CA GLY A 22 -82.89 -17.14 17.02
C GLY A 22 -82.23 -15.97 16.30
N THR A 23 -81.82 -14.95 17.04
CA THR A 23 -80.96 -13.89 16.52
C THR A 23 -79.52 -14.41 16.53
N TRP A 24 -79.00 -14.75 15.35
CA TRP A 24 -77.62 -15.18 15.18
C TRP A 24 -76.70 -13.96 15.15
N VAL A 25 -75.79 -13.88 16.12
CA VAL A 25 -74.70 -12.90 16.08
C VAL A 25 -73.45 -13.63 15.58
N PHE A 26 -73.06 -13.36 14.33
CA PHE A 26 -71.77 -13.78 13.81
C PHE A 26 -70.71 -12.77 14.27
N THR A 27 -69.94 -13.12 15.30
CA THR A 27 -68.66 -12.48 15.55
C THR A 27 -67.66 -13.09 14.56
N LYS A 28 -67.27 -12.32 13.54
CA LYS A 28 -66.16 -12.71 12.65
C LYS A 28 -64.92 -12.86 13.54
N ASP A 29 -64.39 -14.07 13.67
CA ASP A 29 -63.03 -14.26 14.20
C ASP A 29 -62.10 -13.33 13.42
N GLU A 30 -61.40 -12.42 14.10
CA GLU A 30 -60.40 -11.57 13.45
C GLU A 30 -59.42 -12.49 12.72
N GLU A 31 -59.35 -12.38 11.39
CA GLU A 31 -58.33 -13.08 10.60
C GLU A 31 -56.97 -12.73 11.21
N PRO A 32 -56.09 -13.71 11.50
CA PRO A 32 -54.78 -13.39 12.03
C PRO A 32 -54.08 -12.45 11.06
N GLN A 33 -53.78 -11.24 11.53
CA GLN A 33 -53.00 -10.27 10.76
C GLN A 33 -51.73 -10.98 10.27
N PRO A 34 -51.43 -10.97 8.96
CA PRO A 34 -50.23 -11.60 8.46
C PRO A 34 -49.03 -10.94 9.16
N LYS A 35 -48.22 -11.74 9.84
CA LYS A 35 -46.99 -11.23 10.46
C LYS A 35 -46.03 -10.85 9.34
N GLU A 36 -45.67 -9.58 9.30
CA GLU A 36 -44.67 -9.04 8.38
C GLU A 36 -43.35 -8.83 9.10
N TYR A 37 -42.26 -9.04 8.37
CA TYR A 37 -40.89 -8.88 8.81
C TYR A 37 -40.17 -7.84 7.96
N LYS A 38 -39.03 -7.37 8.46
CA LYS A 38 -38.16 -6.44 7.73
C LYS A 38 -36.75 -6.98 7.56
N VAL A 39 -36.06 -6.38 6.58
CA VAL A 39 -34.63 -6.57 6.34
C VAL A 39 -33.92 -5.26 6.65
N THR A 40 -32.95 -5.35 7.54
CA THR A 40 -32.13 -4.24 8.02
C THR A 40 -30.68 -4.42 7.57
N HIS A 41 -29.94 -3.32 7.52
CA HIS A 41 -28.54 -3.31 7.10
C HIS A 41 -27.70 -2.55 8.13
N GLU A 42 -26.46 -2.99 8.32
CA GLU A 42 -25.46 -2.29 9.14
C GLU A 42 -24.13 -2.26 8.38
N PHE A 43 -23.39 -1.16 8.46
CA PHE A 43 -22.02 -1.10 7.94
C PHE A 43 -21.00 -1.22 9.06
N LYS A 44 -19.97 -2.03 8.82
CA LYS A 44 -18.80 -2.17 9.70
C LYS A 44 -17.50 -1.93 8.97
N SER A 45 -16.55 -1.35 9.68
CA SER A 45 -15.18 -1.24 9.21
C SER A 45 -14.53 -2.62 9.20
N GLY A 46 -13.95 -2.94 8.05
CA GLY A 46 -13.08 -4.07 7.81
C GLY A 46 -11.62 -3.82 8.15
N THR A 47 -11.24 -2.56 8.38
CA THR A 47 -9.87 -2.15 8.68
C THR A 47 -9.72 -1.93 10.18
N ALA A 48 -8.87 -2.72 10.84
CA ALA A 48 -8.69 -2.67 12.28
C ALA A 48 -8.21 -1.28 12.75
N GLY A 49 -8.83 -0.76 13.81
CA GLY A 49 -8.47 0.55 14.37
C GLY A 49 -8.93 1.76 13.55
N LYS A 50 -9.75 1.57 12.51
CA LYS A 50 -10.37 2.65 11.74
C LYS A 50 -11.88 2.56 11.82
N ASP A 51 -12.53 3.64 12.24
CA ASP A 51 -13.99 3.76 12.24
C ASP A 51 -14.49 4.24 10.88
N LEU A 52 -15.74 3.87 10.56
CA LEU A 52 -16.38 4.33 9.32
C LEU A 52 -16.62 5.84 9.39
N PRO A 53 -16.28 6.59 8.32
CA PRO A 53 -16.60 8.00 8.22
C PRO A 53 -18.11 8.20 8.00
N ASP A 54 -18.60 9.40 8.28
CA ASP A 54 -20.04 9.69 8.21
C ASP A 54 -20.57 9.62 6.77
N GLU A 55 -19.73 9.92 5.77
CA GLU A 55 -20.07 9.74 4.36
C GLU A 55 -20.38 8.27 4.04
N VAL A 56 -19.61 7.32 4.60
CA VAL A 56 -19.88 5.89 4.41
C VAL A 56 -21.13 5.45 5.16
N LYS A 57 -21.35 5.95 6.39
CA LYS A 57 -22.57 5.64 7.16
C LYS A 57 -23.83 6.19 6.50
N ALA A 58 -23.74 7.32 5.80
CA ALA A 58 -24.85 7.93 5.08
C ALA A 58 -25.29 7.11 3.84
N LEU A 59 -24.45 6.19 3.36
CA LEU A 59 -24.78 5.28 2.24
C LEU A 59 -25.61 4.07 2.67
N LEU A 60 -26.01 3.99 3.95
CA LEU A 60 -26.80 2.87 4.46
C LEU A 60 -28.16 2.83 3.74
N PRO A 61 -28.51 1.72 3.06
CA PRO A 61 -29.76 1.62 2.35
C PRO A 61 -30.95 1.58 3.32
N LYS A 62 -32.11 2.02 2.85
CA LYS A 62 -33.36 1.96 3.63
C LYS A 62 -33.78 0.50 3.89
N ASP A 63 -34.42 0.29 5.04
CA ASP A 63 -35.01 -1.00 5.42
C ASP A 63 -36.01 -1.49 4.39
N GLN A 64 -36.01 -2.79 4.12
CA GLN A 64 -37.06 -3.42 3.33
C GLN A 64 -38.15 -3.93 4.26
N THR A 65 -39.40 -3.50 4.09
CA THR A 65 -40.55 -3.91 4.90
C THR A 65 -41.48 -4.85 4.14
N GLY A 66 -42.48 -5.42 4.84
CA GLY A 66 -43.52 -6.25 4.22
C GLY A 66 -43.05 -7.63 3.78
N LYS A 67 -42.03 -8.20 4.44
CA LYS A 67 -41.55 -9.55 4.13
C LYS A 67 -42.40 -10.58 4.84
N VAL A 68 -42.67 -11.69 4.16
CA VAL A 68 -43.46 -12.80 4.71
C VAL A 68 -42.53 -13.94 5.07
N ASP A 69 -42.92 -14.71 6.08
CA ASP A 69 -42.24 -15.93 6.49
C ASP A 69 -42.00 -16.90 5.32
N GLY A 70 -40.83 -17.51 5.27
CA GLY A 70 -40.40 -18.40 4.20
C GLY A 70 -39.89 -17.69 2.92
N ASN A 71 -40.04 -16.37 2.80
CA ASN A 71 -39.47 -15.64 1.66
C ASN A 71 -37.94 -15.58 1.74
N THR A 72 -37.30 -15.79 0.60
CA THR A 72 -35.87 -15.46 0.43
C THR A 72 -35.73 -13.97 0.18
N VAL A 73 -34.87 -13.32 0.97
CA VAL A 73 -34.55 -11.90 0.87
C VAL A 73 -33.08 -11.71 0.51
N VAL A 74 -32.80 -10.65 -0.24
CA VAL A 74 -31.44 -10.23 -0.63
C VAL A 74 -31.19 -8.83 -0.06
N PRO A 75 -29.96 -8.53 0.39
CA PRO A 75 -29.65 -7.20 0.89
C PRO A 75 -29.67 -6.17 -0.24
N THR A 76 -30.04 -4.94 0.09
CA THR A 76 -30.01 -3.81 -0.84
C THR A 76 -28.58 -3.29 -0.96
N GLU A 77 -28.04 -3.11 -2.16
CA GLU A 77 -26.71 -2.50 -2.30
C GLU A 77 -26.73 -0.99 -1.96
N PRO A 78 -25.64 -0.43 -1.41
CA PRO A 78 -25.54 1.02 -1.21
C PRO A 78 -25.51 1.79 -2.54
N GLU A 79 -25.90 3.06 -2.49
CA GLU A 79 -25.88 3.96 -3.67
C GLU A 79 -24.45 4.15 -4.24
N GLN A 80 -23.43 4.00 -3.39
CA GLN A 80 -22.02 4.05 -3.76
C GLN A 80 -21.26 2.92 -3.07
N LYS A 81 -20.28 2.35 -3.77
CA LYS A 81 -19.40 1.30 -3.24
C LYS A 81 -17.98 1.79 -2.95
N GLU A 82 -17.71 3.06 -3.23
CA GLU A 82 -16.41 3.70 -2.99
C GLU A 82 -16.62 5.12 -2.47
N VAL A 83 -15.85 5.50 -1.45
CA VAL A 83 -15.85 6.85 -0.85
C VAL A 83 -14.41 7.28 -0.61
N THR A 84 -14.01 8.39 -1.23
CA THR A 84 -12.67 8.96 -1.06
C THR A 84 -12.69 10.06 0.00
N THR A 85 -11.77 9.94 0.96
CA THR A 85 -11.54 10.90 2.04
C THR A 85 -10.14 11.52 1.92
N SER A 86 -9.81 12.48 2.79
CA SER A 86 -8.46 13.06 2.84
C SER A 86 -7.38 12.03 3.22
N GLU A 87 -7.72 11.05 4.05
CA GLU A 87 -6.80 10.02 4.54
C GLU A 87 -6.63 8.84 3.57
N GLY A 88 -7.60 8.60 2.67
CA GLY A 88 -7.64 7.39 1.83
C GLY A 88 -9.03 7.08 1.28
N THR A 89 -9.17 5.90 0.68
CA THR A 89 -10.39 5.44 0.01
C THR A 89 -11.02 4.27 0.75
N TRP A 90 -12.30 4.39 1.06
CA TRP A 90 -13.12 3.30 1.58
C TRP A 90 -13.80 2.55 0.43
N THR A 91 -13.73 1.23 0.44
CA THR A 91 -14.34 0.35 -0.58
C THR A 91 -15.27 -0.67 0.08
N PHE A 92 -16.51 -0.74 -0.41
CA PHE A 92 -17.48 -1.72 0.01
C PHE A 92 -17.11 -3.11 -0.53
N LYS A 93 -16.91 -4.07 0.37
CA LYS A 93 -16.53 -5.45 0.02
C LYS A 93 -17.71 -6.39 -0.14
N GLY A 94 -18.91 -5.93 0.21
CA GLY A 94 -20.12 -6.72 0.19
C GLY A 94 -20.68 -6.97 1.59
N TYR A 95 -21.79 -7.71 1.61
CA TYR A 95 -22.46 -8.16 2.83
C TYR A 95 -21.87 -9.49 3.33
N ASP A 96 -22.09 -9.78 4.61
CA ASP A 96 -21.77 -11.05 5.27
C ASP A 96 -22.42 -12.26 4.57
N ARG A 97 -23.62 -12.05 4.00
CA ARG A 97 -24.42 -13.05 3.31
C ARG A 97 -25.03 -12.44 2.04
N SER A 98 -25.18 -13.25 0.98
CA SER A 98 -25.81 -12.81 -0.27
C SER A 98 -27.35 -12.88 -0.26
N ASN A 99 -27.90 -13.72 0.63
CA ASN A 99 -29.34 -13.87 0.85
C ASN A 99 -29.59 -14.51 2.23
N ALA A 100 -30.84 -14.43 2.69
CA ALA A 100 -31.35 -15.12 3.87
C ALA A 100 -32.82 -15.49 3.66
N THR A 101 -33.33 -16.46 4.41
CA THR A 101 -34.76 -16.80 4.44
C THR A 101 -35.36 -16.24 5.72
N ILE A 102 -36.48 -15.54 5.60
CA ILE A 102 -37.24 -15.08 6.77
C ILE A 102 -37.81 -16.31 7.49
N ASP A 103 -37.43 -16.50 8.75
CA ASP A 103 -37.88 -17.61 9.61
C ASP A 103 -38.41 -17.04 10.93
N GLY A 104 -39.61 -16.48 10.88
CA GLY A 104 -40.30 -15.97 12.06
C GLY A 104 -39.71 -14.70 12.68
N ALA A 105 -38.70 -14.08 12.05
CA ALA A 105 -37.98 -12.91 12.57
C ALA A 105 -37.44 -11.99 11.47
N ASP A 106 -37.12 -10.75 11.87
CA ASP A 106 -36.43 -9.78 11.01
C ASP A 106 -35.02 -10.27 10.65
N GLU A 107 -34.59 -9.97 9.43
CA GLU A 107 -33.25 -10.29 8.97
C GLU A 107 -32.34 -9.06 8.97
N HIS A 108 -31.05 -9.33 9.14
CA HIS A 108 -30.02 -8.30 9.26
C HIS A 108 -28.77 -8.68 8.48
N PHE A 109 -28.34 -7.80 7.58
CA PHE A 109 -27.12 -7.97 6.79
C PHE A 109 -26.06 -6.97 7.21
N VAL A 110 -24.83 -7.45 7.39
CA VAL A 110 -23.69 -6.62 7.78
C VAL A 110 -22.79 -6.41 6.57
N GLY A 111 -22.76 -5.18 6.08
CA GLY A 111 -21.90 -4.73 5.01
C GLY A 111 -20.50 -4.37 5.52
N LYS A 112 -19.46 -4.91 4.88
CA LYS A 112 -18.06 -4.62 5.24
C LYS A 112 -17.46 -3.58 4.30
N TRP A 113 -16.84 -2.55 4.88
CA TRP A 113 -16.07 -1.54 4.14
C TRP A 113 -14.59 -1.62 4.53
N GLU A 114 -13.68 -1.66 3.56
CA GLU A 114 -12.23 -1.65 3.82
C GLU A 114 -11.62 -0.31 3.42
N PHE A 115 -10.76 0.22 4.28
CA PHE A 115 -10.01 1.44 4.05
C PHE A 115 -8.66 1.14 3.42
N THR A 116 -8.37 1.82 2.31
CA THR A 116 -7.07 1.89 1.67
C THR A 116 -6.48 3.28 1.93
N PRO A 117 -5.40 3.41 2.71
CA PRO A 117 -4.76 4.69 2.95
C PRO A 117 -4.33 5.33 1.62
N LYS A 118 -4.42 6.67 1.57
CA LYS A 118 -3.80 7.42 0.49
C LYS A 118 -2.29 7.28 0.64
N GLU A 119 -1.61 6.79 -0.39
CA GLU A 119 -0.16 6.76 -0.38
C GLU A 119 0.38 8.20 -0.46
N ASP A 120 1.22 8.58 0.50
CA ASP A 120 2.07 9.75 0.34
C ASP A 120 3.01 9.52 -0.84
N PRO A 121 3.34 10.54 -1.65
CA PRO A 121 4.34 10.39 -2.69
C PRO A 121 5.67 9.99 -2.03
N LYS A 122 6.07 8.73 -2.22
CA LYS A 122 7.39 8.27 -1.78
C LYS A 122 8.44 9.17 -2.44
N PRO A 123 9.40 9.75 -1.69
CA PRO A 123 10.45 10.53 -2.30
C PRO A 123 11.15 9.67 -3.35
N GLU A 124 11.24 10.18 -4.57
CA GLU A 124 12.02 9.52 -5.61
C GLU A 124 13.49 9.57 -5.19
N THR A 125 14.17 8.44 -5.28
CA THR A 125 15.58 8.31 -4.92
C THR A 125 16.39 7.79 -6.09
N GLY A 126 17.66 8.16 -6.15
CA GLY A 126 18.63 7.53 -7.04
C GLY A 126 20.03 7.46 -6.42
N SER A 127 20.99 6.98 -7.21
CA SER A 127 22.36 6.75 -6.74
C SER A 127 23.36 7.34 -7.71
N VAL A 128 24.49 7.80 -7.17
CA VAL A 128 25.62 8.33 -7.93
C VAL A 128 26.82 7.48 -7.60
N TYR A 129 27.43 6.90 -8.62
CA TYR A 129 28.64 6.11 -8.54
C TYR A 129 29.78 6.82 -9.25
N VAL A 130 31.00 6.57 -8.79
CA VAL A 130 32.23 7.05 -9.42
C VAL A 130 33.10 5.89 -9.87
N LYS A 131 33.64 6.01 -11.09
CA LYS A 131 34.56 5.06 -11.71
C LYS A 131 35.82 5.79 -12.18
N TYR A 132 36.94 5.08 -12.09
CA TYR A 132 38.23 5.52 -12.60
C TYR A 132 38.75 4.45 -13.55
N VAL A 133 38.84 4.77 -14.83
CA VAL A 133 39.16 3.82 -15.90
C VAL A 133 40.32 4.31 -16.75
N THR A 134 40.99 3.40 -17.45
CA THR A 134 41.97 3.75 -18.49
C THR A 134 41.27 4.07 -19.81
N GLU A 135 41.99 4.61 -20.80
CA GLU A 135 41.46 4.88 -22.16
C GLU A 135 40.88 3.62 -22.87
N ASP A 136 41.36 2.43 -22.52
CA ASP A 136 40.83 1.14 -22.98
C ASP A 136 39.64 0.63 -22.15
N GLY A 137 39.20 1.37 -21.13
CA GLY A 137 38.05 1.05 -20.29
C GLY A 137 38.35 0.10 -19.13
N LYS A 138 39.62 -0.18 -18.83
CA LYS A 138 40.00 -0.99 -17.68
C LYS A 138 39.87 -0.17 -16.39
N GLU A 139 39.13 -0.70 -15.41
CA GLU A 139 38.99 -0.10 -14.08
C GLU A 139 40.33 -0.12 -13.32
N LEU A 140 40.71 1.04 -12.77
CA LEU A 140 41.91 1.20 -11.94
C LEU A 140 41.65 0.82 -10.47
N GLU A 141 40.41 0.96 -10.02
CA GLU A 141 39.93 0.57 -8.70
C GLU A 141 38.45 0.15 -8.78
N PRO A 142 37.91 -0.56 -7.78
CA PRO A 142 36.49 -0.89 -7.72
C PRO A 142 35.61 0.36 -7.71
N GLU A 143 34.46 0.29 -8.39
CA GLU A 143 33.41 1.31 -8.36
C GLU A 143 32.99 1.68 -6.93
N SER A 144 32.84 2.98 -6.68
CA SER A 144 32.45 3.51 -5.37
C SER A 144 31.13 4.27 -5.44
N GLY A 145 30.21 3.99 -4.52
CA GLY A 145 28.99 4.77 -4.33
C GLY A 145 29.28 6.10 -3.63
N VAL A 146 29.01 7.21 -4.31
CA VAL A 146 29.16 8.57 -3.78
C VAL A 146 27.92 8.93 -2.95
N LEU A 147 26.74 8.66 -3.51
CA LEU A 147 25.44 8.76 -2.84
C LEU A 147 24.63 7.53 -3.24
N VAL A 148 24.01 6.86 -2.27
CA VAL A 148 23.21 5.65 -2.52
C VAL A 148 21.83 5.84 -1.93
N ASN A 149 20.79 5.64 -2.74
CA ASN A 149 19.39 5.91 -2.37
C ASN A 149 19.16 7.33 -1.83
N ALA A 150 19.83 8.33 -2.42
CA ALA A 150 19.65 9.72 -2.05
C ALA A 150 18.41 10.31 -2.75
N GLU A 151 17.78 11.30 -2.13
CA GLU A 151 16.62 11.99 -2.71
C GLU A 151 16.99 12.70 -4.02
N VAL A 152 16.12 12.61 -5.02
CA VAL A 152 16.29 13.32 -6.29
C VAL A 152 16.42 14.83 -6.02
N GLY A 153 17.38 15.46 -6.70
CA GLY A 153 17.73 16.87 -6.47
C GLY A 153 18.86 17.08 -5.44
N THR A 154 19.27 16.03 -4.72
CA THR A 154 20.44 16.12 -3.82
C THR A 154 21.69 16.44 -4.64
N LYS A 155 22.42 17.49 -4.25
CA LYS A 155 23.65 17.86 -4.94
C LYS A 155 24.77 16.86 -4.64
N TYR A 156 25.53 16.51 -5.68
CA TYR A 156 26.73 15.71 -5.55
C TYR A 156 27.93 16.39 -6.23
N THR A 157 29.10 16.04 -5.73
CA THR A 157 30.40 16.44 -6.27
C THR A 157 31.33 15.23 -6.21
N THR A 158 32.06 15.01 -7.29
CA THR A 158 33.12 14.00 -7.37
C THR A 158 34.43 14.68 -7.76
N GLU A 159 35.54 14.05 -7.38
CA GLU A 159 36.88 14.54 -7.65
C GLU A 159 37.72 13.49 -8.37
N GLU A 160 38.63 13.97 -9.23
CA GLU A 160 39.66 13.11 -9.82
C GLU A 160 40.61 12.60 -8.73
N LYS A 161 41.17 11.40 -8.93
CA LYS A 161 42.22 10.83 -8.09
C LYS A 161 43.56 10.81 -8.79
N THR A 162 44.63 10.72 -8.01
CA THR A 162 45.98 10.42 -8.51
C THR A 162 46.25 8.93 -8.40
N PHE A 163 46.68 8.32 -9.49
CA PHE A 163 47.10 6.92 -9.55
C PHE A 163 48.58 6.85 -9.96
N ASP A 164 49.38 6.01 -9.30
CA ASP A 164 50.79 5.88 -9.63
C ASP A 164 50.97 5.34 -11.05
N GLY A 165 51.80 6.02 -11.85
CA GLY A 165 52.02 5.68 -13.26
C GLY A 165 50.89 6.05 -14.22
N TYR A 166 49.88 6.81 -13.79
CA TYR A 166 48.77 7.28 -14.65
C TYR A 166 48.54 8.78 -14.51
N GLU A 167 48.15 9.43 -15.60
CA GLU A 167 47.70 10.83 -15.61
C GLU A 167 46.24 10.93 -16.07
N PHE A 168 45.48 11.84 -15.47
CA PHE A 168 44.09 12.13 -15.85
C PHE A 168 44.06 12.73 -17.26
N VAL A 169 43.13 12.27 -18.08
CA VAL A 169 42.96 12.72 -19.46
C VAL A 169 41.70 13.56 -19.60
N ARG A 170 40.55 12.97 -19.24
CA ARG A 170 39.22 13.56 -19.45
C ARG A 170 38.14 12.77 -18.72
N MET A 171 36.94 13.33 -18.66
CA MET A 171 35.72 12.56 -18.37
C MET A 171 35.36 11.68 -19.58
N ASP A 172 34.79 10.50 -19.31
CA ASP A 172 34.27 9.63 -20.37
C ASP A 172 33.10 10.31 -21.11
N GLU A 173 32.91 10.00 -22.39
CA GLU A 173 31.81 10.58 -23.18
C GLU A 173 30.42 10.16 -22.70
N LYS A 174 30.34 9.00 -22.02
CA LYS A 174 29.11 8.46 -21.43
C LYS A 174 28.99 8.81 -19.94
N SER A 175 29.91 9.59 -19.39
CA SER A 175 29.90 10.01 -18.00
C SER A 175 28.77 11.00 -17.72
N ASP A 176 28.12 10.85 -16.57
CA ASP A 176 27.42 11.96 -15.95
C ASP A 176 28.40 13.07 -15.54
N PRO A 177 27.95 14.33 -15.40
CA PRO A 177 28.80 15.44 -14.94
C PRO A 177 29.37 15.17 -13.54
N ALA A 178 30.61 15.63 -13.29
CA ALA A 178 31.26 15.52 -11.98
C ALA A 178 30.57 16.33 -10.85
N ASN A 179 29.78 17.32 -11.22
CA ASN A 179 28.96 18.09 -10.30
C ASN A 179 27.55 18.15 -10.85
N GLY A 180 26.56 17.81 -10.02
CA GLY A 180 25.18 17.76 -10.46
C GLY A 180 24.22 17.48 -9.32
N GLU A 181 23.02 17.06 -9.69
CA GLU A 181 21.97 16.65 -8.79
C GLU A 181 21.60 15.20 -9.07
N VAL A 182 21.25 14.46 -8.01
CA VAL A 182 20.80 13.08 -8.08
C VAL A 182 19.53 13.00 -8.92
N LYS A 183 19.52 12.10 -9.91
CA LYS A 183 18.35 11.75 -10.74
C LYS A 183 17.73 10.45 -10.23
N LYS A 184 16.56 10.08 -10.75
CA LYS A 184 15.81 8.88 -10.35
C LYS A 184 16.56 7.56 -10.63
N ASP A 185 17.46 7.58 -11.61
CA ASP A 185 18.24 6.42 -12.03
C ASP A 185 19.69 6.49 -11.54
N ASP A 186 20.41 5.38 -11.69
CA ASP A 186 21.82 5.30 -11.34
C ASP A 186 22.68 6.13 -12.29
N GLN A 187 23.37 7.10 -11.72
CA GLN A 187 24.30 7.99 -12.40
C GLN A 187 25.73 7.50 -12.22
N HIS A 188 26.53 7.66 -13.27
CA HIS A 188 27.91 7.18 -13.29
C HIS A 188 28.86 8.29 -13.72
N VAL A 189 29.68 8.75 -12.79
CA VAL A 189 30.75 9.69 -13.08
C VAL A 189 32.04 8.93 -13.35
N ILE A 190 32.60 9.08 -14.56
CA ILE A 190 33.69 8.25 -15.05
C ILE A 190 34.88 9.13 -15.46
N TYR A 191 35.98 8.99 -14.72
CA TYR A 191 37.25 9.65 -15.00
C TYR A 191 38.17 8.72 -15.81
N VAL A 192 38.71 9.21 -16.92
CA VAL A 192 39.57 8.44 -17.84
C VAL A 192 41.04 8.85 -17.68
N TYR A 193 41.91 7.86 -17.59
CA TYR A 193 43.35 7.99 -17.34
C TYR A 193 44.18 7.31 -18.43
N LYS A 194 45.43 7.75 -18.60
CA LYS A 194 46.41 7.08 -19.47
C LYS A 194 47.72 6.82 -18.73
N PRO A 195 48.46 5.75 -19.08
CA PRO A 195 49.76 5.48 -18.49
C PRO A 195 50.77 6.59 -18.79
N VAL A 196 51.56 6.98 -17.79
CA VAL A 196 52.68 7.91 -17.96
C VAL A 196 53.91 7.11 -18.42
N GLU A 197 54.40 7.40 -19.63
CA GLU A 197 55.65 6.81 -20.11
C GLU A 197 56.83 7.26 -19.23
N GLN A 198 57.40 6.34 -18.47
CA GLN A 198 58.62 6.62 -17.71
C GLN A 198 59.79 6.76 -18.67
N LYS A 199 60.25 8.00 -18.89
CA LYS A 199 61.52 8.24 -19.59
C LYS A 199 62.65 7.67 -18.73
N GLN A 200 63.24 6.57 -19.19
CA GLN A 200 64.38 5.96 -18.53
C GLN A 200 65.63 6.80 -18.79
N TYR A 201 65.96 7.70 -17.86
CA TYR A 201 67.20 8.46 -17.91
C TYR A 201 68.36 7.53 -17.51
N LYS A 202 69.25 7.23 -18.46
CA LYS A 202 70.54 6.59 -18.15
C LYS A 202 71.46 7.66 -17.56
N VAL A 203 71.83 7.50 -16.29
CA VAL A 203 72.88 8.32 -15.68
C VAL A 203 74.21 7.64 -15.97
N ASP A 204 74.94 8.14 -16.96
CA ASP A 204 76.30 7.70 -17.22
C ASP A 204 77.23 8.30 -16.15
N TYR A 205 77.50 7.54 -15.09
CA TYR A 205 78.51 7.91 -14.09
C TYR A 205 79.90 7.58 -14.63
N GLU A 206 80.63 8.59 -15.12
CA GLU A 206 82.05 8.45 -15.44
C GLU A 206 82.89 8.74 -14.18
N PHE A 207 83.47 7.70 -13.58
CA PHE A 207 84.33 7.82 -12.41
C PHE A 207 85.71 8.33 -12.84
N GLN A 208 86.02 9.60 -12.60
CA GLN A 208 87.38 10.10 -12.77
C GLN A 208 88.20 9.82 -11.50
N PRO A 209 89.20 8.92 -11.52
CA PRO A 209 90.03 8.67 -10.35
C PRO A 209 90.83 9.93 -9.99
N SER A 210 90.67 10.42 -8.77
CA SER A 210 91.42 11.56 -8.24
C SER A 210 92.86 11.14 -7.92
N LYS A 211 93.83 11.99 -8.31
CA LYS A 211 95.25 11.77 -8.02
C LYS A 211 95.49 11.86 -6.51
N GLN A 212 95.98 10.78 -5.88
CA GLN A 212 96.45 10.81 -4.50
C GLN A 212 97.65 11.76 -4.39
N LYS A 213 97.60 12.71 -3.45
CA LYS A 213 98.77 13.50 -3.01
C LYS A 213 99.51 12.73 -1.93
N GLU A 214 100.78 12.38 -2.17
CA GLU A 214 101.71 11.92 -1.14
C GLU A 214 101.82 12.97 -0.01
N HIS A 215 101.60 12.56 1.24
CA HIS A 215 102.02 13.31 2.41
C HIS A 215 103.43 12.83 2.80
N GLN A 216 104.44 13.68 2.59
CA GLN A 216 105.75 13.53 3.23
C GLN A 216 105.62 13.88 4.71
N VAL A 217 105.95 12.93 5.60
CA VAL A 217 106.03 13.17 7.04
C VAL A 217 107.49 13.46 7.39
N ASN A 218 107.82 14.72 7.62
CA ASN A 218 109.13 15.15 8.15
C ASN A 218 109.09 15.08 9.69
N TYR A 219 109.81 14.13 10.29
CA TYR A 219 110.11 14.17 11.73
C TYR A 219 111.44 14.91 11.97
N HIS A 220 111.38 15.93 12.83
CA HIS A 220 112.53 16.69 13.32
C HIS A 220 113.24 15.93 14.46
N LYS A 221 114.58 16.00 14.48
CA LYS A 221 115.47 15.52 15.54
C LYS A 221 115.35 16.38 16.81
N ALA A 222 115.49 15.71 17.97
CA ALA A 222 116.18 16.23 19.15
C ALA A 222 117.18 15.16 19.60
#